data_AF-A0A377GL57-F1
#
_entry.id   AF-A0A377GL57-F1
#
_cell.length_a   1.000
_cell.length_b   1.000
_cell.length_c   1.000
_cell.angle_alpha   90.00
_cell.angle_beta   90.00
_cell.angle_gamma   90.00
#
_symmetry.space_group_name_H-M   'P 1'
#
loop_
_entity.id
_entity.type
_entity.pdbx_description
1 polymer ?
#
loop_
_entity_poly.entity_id
_entity_poly.type
_entity_poly.pdbx_seq_one_letter_code
_entity_poly.pdbx_strand_id
1 'polypeptide(L)'
;MQTKLHEEEKKAAKARYDELLAALTAMNRAQENLLFTIQPNPTLFEKLYEKDQVAPLYVEFVSKNSGAKFTIENKFFPHSWIVTTPENATKEELDFVRDLTLETIAHPQNAPADYQPKLLAFFPDNTPPEQIREFIKAAEGKGIEVNLFIGKKSEFDKITQEHSQKTKEAIESGNLDKLPGWEGYMKMINQSEGGKKGKEMLSKLDSEPTSSLSNN
;
A
#
# COMPACT_ATOMS: atom_id res chain seq x y z
N MET A 1 -5.83 -22.39 16.65
CA MET A 1 -7.11 -21.67 16.47
C MET A 1 -6.84 -20.55 15.47
N GLN A 2 -7.55 -20.49 14.34
CA GLN A 2 -7.64 -19.24 13.57
C GLN A 2 -8.09 -18.18 14.56
N THR A 3 -7.28 -17.13 14.79
CA THR A 3 -7.74 -15.95 15.50
C THR A 3 -8.97 -15.49 14.73
N LYS A 4 -10.15 -15.55 15.35
CA LYS A 4 -11.33 -14.91 14.77
C LYS A 4 -10.90 -13.47 14.51
N LEU A 5 -10.91 -13.07 13.24
CA LEU A 5 -10.76 -11.66 12.89
C LEU A 5 -11.74 -10.87 13.74
N HIS A 6 -11.22 -9.84 14.42
CA HIS A 6 -12.09 -9.00 15.23
C HIS A 6 -13.14 -8.37 14.30
N GLU A 7 -14.40 -8.36 14.74
CA GLU A 7 -15.52 -7.87 13.91
C GLU A 7 -15.30 -6.43 13.42
N GLU A 8 -14.51 -5.65 14.17
CA GLU A 8 -14.08 -4.30 13.80
C GLU A 8 -13.16 -4.30 12.57
N GLU A 9 -12.18 -5.21 12.51
CA GLU A 9 -11.25 -5.34 11.38
C GLU A 9 -11.99 -5.72 10.09
N LYS A 10 -12.94 -6.67 10.20
CA LYS A 10 -13.78 -7.08 9.06
C LYS A 10 -14.64 -5.92 8.55
N LYS A 11 -15.33 -5.22 9.46
CA LYS A 11 -16.15 -4.05 9.12
C LYS A 11 -15.33 -2.95 8.47
N ALA A 12 -14.13 -2.67 8.99
CA ALA A 12 -13.23 -1.68 8.41
C ALA A 12 -12.73 -2.12 7.03
N ALA A 13 -12.36 -3.39 6.83
CA ALA A 13 -11.97 -3.92 5.53
C ALA A 13 -13.09 -3.80 4.49
N LYS A 14 -14.34 -4.10 4.88
CA LYS A 14 -15.52 -3.88 4.01
C LYS A 14 -15.71 -2.41 3.66
N ALA A 15 -15.71 -1.52 4.66
CA ALA A 15 -15.90 -0.09 4.44
C ALA A 15 -14.86 0.48 3.46
N ARG A 16 -13.59 0.11 3.66
CA ARG A 16 -12.48 0.51 2.78
C ARG A 16 -12.61 -0.04 1.37
N TYR A 17 -13.04 -1.29 1.22
CA TYR A 17 -13.31 -1.84 -0.11
C TYR A 17 -14.40 -1.04 -0.84
N ASP A 18 -15.50 -0.73 -0.14
CA ASP A 18 -16.62 0.03 -0.70
C ASP A 18 -16.19 1.47 -1.07
N GLU A 19 -15.34 2.11 -0.26
CA GLU A 19 -14.72 3.41 -0.56
C GLU A 19 -13.85 3.37 -1.81
N LEU A 20 -12.95 2.40 -1.91
CA LEU A 20 -12.07 2.23 -3.07
C LEU A 20 -12.89 1.99 -4.34
N LEU A 21 -13.95 1.17 -4.25
CA LEU A 21 -14.85 0.91 -5.36
C LEU A 21 -15.60 2.17 -5.80
N ALA A 22 -16.11 2.95 -4.84
CA ALA A 22 -16.82 4.20 -5.12
C ALA A 22 -15.88 5.25 -5.73
N ALA A 23 -14.69 5.42 -5.17
CA ALA A 23 -13.65 6.32 -5.68
C ALA A 23 -13.24 5.91 -7.10
N LEU A 24 -12.97 4.63 -7.34
CA LEU A 24 -12.64 4.11 -8.66
C LEU A 24 -13.75 4.38 -9.68
N THR A 25 -15.01 4.18 -9.27
CA THR A 25 -16.16 4.42 -10.15
C THR A 25 -16.27 5.90 -10.52
N ALA A 26 -16.10 6.80 -9.56
CA ALA A 26 -16.12 8.24 -9.81
C ALA A 26 -14.97 8.68 -10.71
N MET A 27 -13.75 8.19 -10.44
CA MET A 27 -12.56 8.56 -11.21
C MET A 27 -12.59 7.98 -12.63
N ASN A 28 -13.03 6.73 -12.83
CA ASN A 28 -13.21 6.16 -14.18
C ASN A 28 -14.23 6.94 -15.02
N ARG A 29 -15.25 7.55 -14.40
CA ARG A 29 -16.20 8.44 -15.09
C ARG A 29 -15.58 9.79 -15.45
N ALA A 30 -14.68 10.29 -14.61
CA ALA A 30 -14.00 11.56 -14.84
C ALA A 30 -12.85 11.45 -15.86
N GLN A 31 -12.22 10.27 -15.96
CA GLN A 31 -11.07 9.99 -16.80
C GLN A 31 -11.36 8.75 -17.67
N GLU A 32 -12.22 8.91 -18.68
CA GLU A 32 -12.65 7.80 -19.55
C GLU A 32 -11.49 7.14 -20.33
N ASN A 33 -10.36 7.83 -20.44
CA ASN A 33 -9.13 7.35 -21.06
C ASN A 33 -8.26 6.51 -20.11
N LEU A 34 -8.48 6.52 -18.80
CA LEU A 34 -7.71 5.79 -17.77
C LEU A 34 -8.64 4.86 -17.01
N LEU A 35 -9.09 3.80 -17.68
CA LEU A 35 -10.06 2.87 -17.09
C LEU A 35 -9.38 1.77 -16.30
N PHE A 36 -9.78 1.63 -15.05
CA PHE A 36 -9.34 0.57 -14.16
C PHE A 36 -10.48 -0.34 -13.72
N THR A 37 -10.13 -1.56 -13.33
CA THR A 37 -11.04 -2.47 -12.60
C THR A 37 -10.43 -2.82 -11.26
N ILE A 38 -11.28 -3.04 -10.26
CA ILE A 38 -10.87 -3.47 -8.92
C ILE A 38 -11.03 -4.99 -8.78
N GLN A 39 -10.03 -5.65 -8.21
CA GLN A 39 -10.07 -7.07 -7.83
C GLN A 39 -9.80 -7.23 -6.33
N PRO A 40 -10.54 -8.09 -5.60
CA PRO A 40 -11.72 -8.81 -6.05
C PRO A 40 -12.82 -7.84 -6.51
N ASN A 41 -13.70 -8.28 -7.42
CA ASN A 41 -14.90 -7.50 -7.77
C ASN A 41 -15.94 -7.60 -6.63
N PRO A 42 -17.01 -6.79 -6.63
CA PRO A 42 -17.92 -6.72 -5.49
C PRO A 42 -18.53 -8.07 -5.11
N THR A 43 -18.95 -8.86 -6.11
CA THR A 43 -19.52 -10.19 -5.88
C THR A 43 -18.52 -11.17 -5.27
N LEU A 44 -17.25 -11.14 -5.70
CA LEU A 44 -16.23 -11.99 -5.12
C LEU A 44 -15.85 -11.52 -3.72
N PHE A 45 -15.76 -10.20 -3.50
CA PHE A 45 -15.47 -9.64 -2.19
C PHE A 45 -16.54 -10.05 -1.16
N GLU A 46 -17.82 -9.92 -1.49
CA GLU A 46 -18.93 -10.36 -0.64
C GLU A 46 -18.83 -11.85 -0.29
N LYS A 47 -18.54 -12.71 -1.28
CA LYS A 47 -18.35 -14.15 -1.04
C LYS A 47 -17.17 -14.45 -0.10
N LEU A 48 -16.07 -13.72 -0.23
CA LEU A 48 -14.92 -13.87 0.67
C LEU A 48 -15.28 -13.36 2.07
N TYR A 49 -16.04 -12.27 2.15
CA TYR A 49 -16.47 -11.66 3.40
C TYR A 49 -17.35 -12.62 4.20
N GLU A 50 -18.36 -13.23 3.55
CA GLU A 50 -19.24 -14.23 4.15
C GLU A 50 -18.52 -15.49 4.64
N LYS A 51 -17.35 -15.80 4.06
CA LYS A 51 -16.52 -16.96 4.43
C LYS A 51 -15.45 -16.65 5.47
N ASP A 52 -15.46 -15.45 6.06
CA ASP A 52 -14.41 -14.97 6.96
C ASP A 52 -13.00 -14.97 6.33
N GLN A 53 -12.93 -14.75 5.02
CA GLN A 53 -11.66 -14.73 4.24
C GLN A 53 -11.19 -13.30 3.93
N VAL A 54 -11.89 -12.28 4.43
CA VAL A 54 -11.54 -10.86 4.25
C VAL A 54 -10.71 -10.40 5.44
N ALA A 55 -9.41 -10.65 5.38
CA ALA A 55 -8.35 -9.87 6.01
C ALA A 55 -6.96 -10.50 5.76
N PRO A 56 -5.89 -9.68 5.64
CA PRO A 56 -5.90 -8.22 5.49
C PRO A 56 -6.59 -7.78 4.18
N LEU A 57 -7.09 -6.54 4.12
CA LEU A 57 -7.68 -6.02 2.87
C LEU A 57 -6.60 -6.00 1.79
N TYR A 58 -6.78 -6.80 0.75
CA TYR A 58 -5.92 -6.84 -0.44
C TYR A 58 -6.77 -6.54 -1.67
N VAL A 59 -6.34 -5.54 -2.43
CA VAL A 59 -7.02 -5.05 -3.63
C VAL A 59 -6.03 -4.87 -4.76
N GLU A 60 -6.43 -5.24 -5.97
CA GLU A 60 -5.70 -4.92 -7.20
C GLU A 60 -6.49 -3.92 -8.05
N PHE A 61 -5.82 -2.86 -8.52
CA PHE A 61 -6.29 -2.00 -9.59
C PHE A 61 -5.65 -2.47 -10.88
N VAL A 62 -6.47 -2.98 -11.80
CA VAL A 62 -6.02 -3.51 -13.08
C VAL A 62 -6.41 -2.52 -14.17
N SER A 63 -5.40 -1.91 -14.80
CA SER A 63 -5.60 -1.03 -15.95
C SER A 63 -6.16 -1.82 -17.13
N LYS A 64 -7.21 -1.29 -17.77
CA LYS A 64 -7.75 -1.85 -19.01
C LYS A 64 -6.89 -1.52 -20.23
N ASN A 65 -6.00 -0.53 -20.12
CA ASN A 65 -5.16 -0.07 -21.23
C ASN A 65 -3.87 -0.87 -21.32
N SER A 66 -3.09 -0.87 -20.24
CA SER A 66 -1.76 -1.49 -20.19
C SER A 66 -1.77 -2.89 -19.59
N GLY A 67 -2.86 -3.28 -18.91
CA GLY A 67 -2.87 -4.48 -18.07
C GLY A 67 -2.04 -4.34 -16.79
N ALA A 68 -1.50 -3.15 -16.50
CA ALA A 68 -0.78 -2.85 -15.27
C ALA A 68 -1.62 -3.19 -14.04
N LYS A 69 -1.00 -3.86 -13.07
CA LYS A 69 -1.64 -4.28 -11.82
C LYS A 69 -0.98 -3.60 -10.63
N PHE A 70 -1.70 -2.65 -10.06
CA PHE A 70 -1.30 -1.99 -8.82
C PHE A 70 -1.95 -2.74 -7.66
N THR A 71 -1.22 -2.97 -6.58
CA THR A 71 -1.78 -3.64 -5.41
C THR A 71 -1.76 -2.73 -4.20
N ILE A 72 -2.83 -2.80 -3.40
CA ILE A 72 -2.95 -2.15 -2.10
C ILE A 72 -3.27 -3.24 -1.07
N GLU A 73 -2.45 -3.34 -0.03
CA GLU A 73 -2.64 -4.28 1.08
C GLU A 73 -2.62 -3.52 2.41
N ASN A 74 -3.68 -3.62 3.23
CA ASN A 74 -3.63 -3.17 4.62
C ASN A 74 -3.08 -4.29 5.52
N LYS A 75 -1.78 -4.58 5.36
CA LYS A 75 -1.13 -5.77 5.90
C LYS A 75 -1.20 -5.87 7.43
N PHE A 76 -0.99 -4.76 8.13
CA PHE A 76 -1.09 -4.71 9.60
C PHE A 76 -2.14 -3.68 9.98
N PHE A 77 -3.36 -4.18 10.19
CA PHE A 77 -4.49 -3.36 10.59
C PHE A 77 -4.21 -2.66 11.93
N PRO A 78 -4.68 -1.40 12.11
CA PRO A 78 -5.31 -0.55 11.10
C PRO A 78 -4.30 0.23 10.25
N HIS A 79 -3.08 0.42 10.76
CA HIS A 79 -2.18 1.51 10.39
C HIS A 79 -1.33 1.27 9.15
N SER A 80 -0.95 0.03 8.87
CA SER A 80 0.14 -0.26 7.96
C SER A 80 -0.34 -0.74 6.60
N TRP A 81 0.03 0.03 5.58
CA TRP A 81 -0.34 -0.19 4.20
C TRP A 81 0.88 -0.53 3.35
N ILE A 82 0.66 -1.32 2.31
CA ILE A 82 1.64 -1.61 1.27
C ILE A 82 1.01 -1.27 -0.06
N VAL A 83 1.73 -0.51 -0.88
CA VAL A 83 1.35 -0.21 -2.25
C VAL A 83 2.43 -0.74 -3.18
N THR A 84 2.04 -1.55 -4.15
CA THR A 84 2.95 -2.10 -5.17
C THR A 84 2.60 -1.53 -6.52
N THR A 85 3.57 -0.88 -7.15
CA THR A 85 3.45 -0.36 -8.51
C THR A 85 4.05 -1.34 -9.54
N PRO A 86 3.43 -1.51 -10.72
CA PRO A 86 3.94 -2.44 -11.74
C PRO A 86 4.92 -1.77 -12.71
N GLU A 87 5.82 -2.56 -13.30
CA GLU A 87 6.85 -2.08 -14.24
C GLU A 87 6.30 -1.48 -15.54
N ASN A 88 5.11 -1.91 -15.96
CA ASN A 88 4.48 -1.51 -17.22
C ASN A 88 3.45 -0.38 -17.07
N ALA A 89 3.37 0.27 -15.90
CA ALA A 89 2.49 1.41 -15.71
C ALA A 89 3.03 2.66 -16.41
N THR A 90 2.12 3.44 -17.00
CA THR A 90 2.38 4.80 -17.44
C THR A 90 2.39 5.78 -16.25
N LYS A 91 2.91 7.00 -16.45
CA LYS A 91 2.89 8.04 -15.41
C LYS A 91 1.46 8.38 -15.00
N GLU A 92 0.57 8.50 -15.98
CA GLU A 92 -0.83 8.86 -15.76
C GLU A 92 -1.56 7.79 -14.95
N GLU A 93 -1.27 6.51 -15.21
CA GLU A 93 -1.82 5.40 -14.42
C GLU A 93 -1.27 5.39 -12.99
N LEU A 94 0.02 5.68 -12.81
CA LEU A 94 0.65 5.83 -11.50
C LEU A 94 0.03 6.97 -10.70
N ASP A 95 -0.13 8.15 -11.31
CA ASP A 95 -0.74 9.32 -10.70
C ASP A 95 -2.20 9.04 -10.30
N PHE A 96 -2.96 8.39 -11.19
CA PHE A 96 -4.35 8.01 -10.94
C PHE A 96 -4.48 7.10 -9.72
N VAL A 97 -3.69 6.01 -9.68
CA VAL A 97 -3.75 5.06 -8.57
C VAL A 97 -3.18 5.67 -7.28
N ARG A 98 -2.12 6.50 -7.36
CA ARG A 98 -1.59 7.24 -6.21
C ARG A 98 -2.69 8.06 -5.55
N ASP A 99 -3.37 8.92 -6.30
CA ASP A 99 -4.33 9.87 -5.73
C ASP A 99 -5.50 9.16 -5.06
N LEU A 100 -6.03 8.12 -5.73
CA LEU A 100 -7.07 7.26 -5.17
C LEU A 100 -6.61 6.58 -3.88
N THR A 101 -5.41 5.98 -3.90
CA THR A 101 -4.88 5.19 -2.79
C THR A 101 -4.59 6.04 -1.56
N LEU A 102 -3.90 7.17 -1.75
CA LEU A 102 -3.46 8.01 -0.65
C LEU A 102 -4.64 8.68 0.05
N GLU A 103 -5.71 9.01 -0.68
CA GLU A 103 -6.94 9.54 -0.09
C GLU A 103 -7.60 8.51 0.83
N THR A 104 -7.77 7.26 0.37
CA THR A 104 -8.33 6.18 1.19
C THR A 104 -7.47 5.87 2.43
N ILE A 105 -6.14 5.94 2.29
CA ILE A 105 -5.24 5.70 3.42
C ILE A 105 -5.30 6.84 4.44
N ALA A 106 -5.39 8.09 4.00
CA ALA A 106 -5.38 9.25 4.88
C ALA A 106 -6.69 9.42 5.65
N HIS A 107 -7.83 9.11 5.04
CA HIS A 107 -9.16 9.41 5.60
C HIS A 107 -10.14 8.22 5.56
N PRO A 108 -9.80 7.05 6.16
CA PRO A 108 -10.71 5.90 6.11
C PRO A 108 -11.95 6.13 6.98
N GLN A 109 -13.15 5.82 6.47
CA GLN A 109 -14.35 5.81 7.31
C GLN A 109 -14.21 4.69 8.34
N ASN A 110 -14.42 5.04 9.61
CA ASN A 110 -14.22 4.16 10.78
C ASN A 110 -12.75 3.90 11.16
N ALA A 111 -11.86 4.85 10.87
CA ALA A 111 -10.54 4.88 11.50
C ALA A 111 -10.67 4.91 13.04
N PRO A 112 -9.87 4.12 13.78
CA PRO A 112 -9.70 4.31 15.22
C PRO A 112 -9.22 5.73 15.55
N ALA A 113 -9.52 6.22 16.77
CA ALA A 113 -9.17 7.58 17.18
C ALA A 113 -7.65 7.86 17.19
N ASP A 114 -6.84 6.81 17.32
CA ASP A 114 -5.38 6.82 17.30
C ASP A 114 -4.79 6.42 15.93
N TYR A 115 -5.60 6.42 14.87
CA TYR A 115 -5.16 6.04 13.53
C TYR A 115 -4.02 6.93 13.01
N GLN A 116 -2.83 6.35 12.92
CA GLN A 116 -1.65 6.93 12.27
C GLN A 116 -1.25 6.09 11.05
N PRO A 117 -1.53 6.54 9.82
CA PRO A 117 -1.22 5.75 8.63
C PRO A 117 0.29 5.69 8.39
N LYS A 118 0.77 4.46 8.14
CA LYS A 118 2.12 4.17 7.67
C LYS A 118 2.05 3.40 6.36
N LEU A 119 2.94 3.70 5.44
CA LEU A 119 2.93 3.15 4.09
C LEU A 119 4.31 2.62 3.72
N LEU A 120 4.37 1.42 3.16
CA LEU A 120 5.51 0.95 2.36
C LEU A 120 5.13 1.02 0.89
N ALA A 121 5.78 1.89 0.13
CA ALA A 121 5.61 1.95 -1.33
C ALA A 121 6.72 1.16 -2.02
N PHE A 122 6.33 0.17 -2.82
CA PHE A 122 7.21 -0.54 -3.74
C PHE A 122 7.20 0.14 -5.10
N PHE A 123 8.40 0.45 -5.59
CA PHE A 123 8.67 0.93 -6.93
C PHE A 123 9.66 0.00 -7.65
N PRO A 124 9.38 -0.39 -8.90
CA PRO A 124 10.38 -1.04 -9.75
C PRO A 124 11.65 -0.21 -9.92
N ASP A 125 12.79 -0.88 -10.13
CA ASP A 125 14.12 -0.23 -10.32
C ASP A 125 14.14 0.79 -11.48
N ASN A 126 13.30 0.60 -12.50
CA ASN A 126 13.19 1.47 -13.66
C ASN A 126 12.22 2.64 -13.46
N THR A 127 11.59 2.76 -12.28
CA THR A 127 10.68 3.88 -11.99
C THR A 127 11.49 5.18 -11.95
N PRO A 128 11.10 6.20 -12.74
CA PRO A 128 11.81 7.47 -12.74
C PRO A 128 11.81 8.13 -11.35
N PRO A 129 12.96 8.66 -10.87
CA PRO A 129 13.06 9.23 -9.52
C PRO A 129 12.04 10.33 -9.22
N GLU A 130 11.72 11.18 -10.18
CA GLU A 130 10.74 12.26 -10.03
C GLU A 130 9.35 11.74 -9.69
N GLN A 131 8.92 10.61 -10.27
CA GLN A 131 7.63 10.00 -9.98
C GLN A 131 7.58 9.46 -8.54
N ILE A 132 8.69 8.87 -8.08
CA ILE A 132 8.84 8.42 -6.69
C ILE A 132 8.76 9.62 -5.73
N ARG A 133 9.42 10.75 -6.06
CA ARG A 133 9.38 11.98 -5.25
C ARG A 133 7.99 12.60 -5.19
N GLU A 134 7.29 12.67 -6.32
CA GLU A 134 5.90 13.15 -6.38
C GLU A 134 4.99 12.31 -5.48
N PHE A 135 5.16 10.99 -5.51
CA PHE A 135 4.41 10.08 -4.63
C PHE A 135 4.69 10.36 -3.15
N ILE A 136 5.95 10.47 -2.76
CA ILE A 136 6.36 10.73 -1.37
C ILE A 136 5.75 12.04 -0.88
N LYS A 137 5.92 13.13 -1.65
CA LYS A 137 5.38 14.45 -1.28
C LYS A 137 3.86 14.44 -1.16
N ALA A 138 3.15 13.73 -2.04
CA ALA A 138 1.70 13.60 -1.97
C ALA A 138 1.24 12.84 -0.71
N ALA A 139 1.98 11.80 -0.32
CA ALA A 139 1.68 11.01 0.87
C ALA A 139 1.98 11.78 2.16
N GLU A 140 3.15 12.41 2.26
CA GLU A 140 3.55 13.25 3.41
C GLU A 140 2.63 14.46 3.58
N GLY A 141 2.19 15.08 2.47
CA GLY A 141 1.21 16.16 2.49
C GLY A 141 -0.15 15.75 3.07
N LYS A 142 -0.44 14.46 3.15
CA LYS A 142 -1.62 13.87 3.79
C LYS A 142 -1.34 13.30 5.19
N GLY A 143 -0.13 13.51 5.72
CA GLY A 143 0.27 13.03 7.04
C GLY A 143 0.57 11.53 7.10
N ILE A 144 0.91 10.90 5.98
CA ILE A 144 1.24 9.47 5.90
C ILE A 144 2.75 9.29 6.06
N GLU A 145 3.18 8.44 7.00
CA GLU A 145 4.59 8.06 7.15
C GLU A 145 5.00 7.10 6.00
N VAL A 146 5.99 7.48 5.18
CA VAL A 146 6.39 6.70 4.00
C VAL A 146 7.71 5.95 4.24
N ASN A 147 7.68 4.65 3.98
CA ASN A 147 8.83 3.78 3.77
C ASN A 147 8.86 3.38 2.28
N LEU A 148 10.07 3.09 1.77
CA LEU A 148 10.26 2.76 0.35
C LEU A 148 11.00 1.45 0.17
N PHE A 149 10.59 0.72 -0.86
CA PHE A 149 11.39 -0.32 -1.49
C PHE A 149 11.52 0.03 -2.98
N ILE A 150 12.76 0.19 -3.47
CA ILE A 150 13.03 0.46 -4.89
C ILE A 150 13.85 -0.70 -5.44
N GLY A 151 13.27 -1.57 -6.27
CA GLY A 151 13.96 -2.81 -6.64
C GLY A 151 13.14 -3.75 -7.53
N LYS A 152 13.63 -4.98 -7.67
CA LYS A 152 12.92 -6.04 -8.40
C LYS A 152 11.77 -6.58 -7.57
N LYS A 153 10.63 -6.84 -8.22
CA LYS A 153 9.47 -7.46 -7.56
C LYS A 153 9.82 -8.79 -6.90
N SER A 154 10.67 -9.60 -7.54
CA SER A 154 11.06 -10.92 -7.00
C SER A 154 11.84 -10.84 -5.69
N GLU A 155 12.55 -9.73 -5.42
CA GLU A 155 13.24 -9.51 -4.15
C GLU A 155 12.25 -9.07 -3.07
N PHE A 156 11.33 -8.18 -3.41
CA PHE A 156 10.23 -7.77 -2.53
C PHE A 156 9.33 -8.95 -2.13
N ASP A 157 9.00 -9.82 -3.08
CA ASP A 157 8.19 -11.01 -2.86
C ASP A 157 8.89 -12.00 -1.90
N LYS A 158 10.22 -12.17 -2.02
CA LYS A 158 11.00 -13.00 -1.08
C LYS A 158 10.93 -12.49 0.34
N ILE A 159 11.05 -11.17 0.54
CA ILE A 159 10.95 -10.55 1.88
C ILE A 159 9.55 -10.77 2.46
N THR A 160 8.52 -10.58 1.62
CA THR A 160 7.12 -10.80 2.02
C THR A 160 6.85 -12.25 2.39
N GLN A 161 7.41 -13.21 1.65
CA GLN A 161 7.33 -14.64 1.95
C GLN A 161 8.07 -14.99 3.24
N GLU A 162 9.29 -14.49 3.42
CA GLU A 162 10.08 -14.73 4.63
C GLU A 162 9.36 -14.20 5.88
N HIS A 163 8.82 -12.99 5.81
CA HIS A 163 8.04 -12.41 6.92
C HIS A 163 6.79 -13.24 7.23
N SER A 164 6.05 -13.65 6.20
CA SER A 164 4.87 -14.50 6.36
C SER A 164 5.22 -15.84 7.01
N GLN A 165 6.34 -16.44 6.61
CA GLN A 165 6.83 -17.69 7.18
C GLN A 165 7.22 -17.54 8.66
N LYS A 166 7.98 -16.50 9.03
CA LYS A 166 8.34 -16.25 10.44
C LYS A 166 7.12 -15.94 11.30
N THR A 167 6.14 -15.24 10.74
CA THR A 167 4.87 -14.97 11.42
C THR A 167 4.12 -16.27 11.70
N LYS A 168 4.02 -17.16 10.70
CA LYS A 168 3.40 -18.46 10.83
C LYS A 168 4.10 -19.33 11.89
N GLU A 169 5.43 -19.40 11.85
CA GLU A 169 6.23 -20.16 12.82
C GLU A 169 6.04 -19.65 14.27
N ALA A 170 5.98 -18.33 14.46
CA ALA A 170 5.72 -17.73 15.77
C ALA A 170 4.32 -18.08 16.30
N ILE A 171 3.31 -18.09 15.43
CA ILE A 171 1.94 -18.51 15.79
C ILE A 171 1.91 -20.00 16.15
N GLU A 172 2.49 -20.86 15.31
CA GLU A 172 2.48 -22.31 15.50
C GLU A 172 3.25 -22.74 16.74
N SER A 173 4.32 -22.03 17.09
CA SER A 173 5.09 -22.26 18.31
C SER A 173 4.47 -21.65 19.58
N GLY A 174 3.33 -20.96 19.47
CA GLY A 174 2.68 -20.26 20.58
C GLY A 174 3.46 -19.07 21.12
N ASN A 175 4.47 -18.61 20.39
CA ASN A 175 5.36 -17.52 20.80
C ASN A 175 4.84 -16.17 20.30
N LEU A 176 3.62 -15.82 20.73
CA LEU A 176 2.91 -14.63 20.26
C LEU A 176 3.66 -13.33 20.58
N ASP A 177 4.45 -13.32 21.65
CA ASP A 177 5.30 -12.18 22.04
C ASP A 177 6.42 -11.89 21.04
N LYS A 178 6.73 -12.85 20.14
CA LYS A 178 7.78 -12.72 19.10
C LYS A 178 7.22 -12.52 17.70
N LEU A 179 5.94 -12.17 17.57
CA LEU A 179 5.39 -11.81 16.26
C LEU A 179 6.21 -10.65 15.67
N PRO A 180 6.75 -10.79 14.44
CA PRO A 180 7.62 -9.77 13.87
C PRO A 180 6.86 -8.46 13.61
N GLY A 181 5.58 -8.53 13.28
CA GLY A 181 4.74 -7.34 13.04
C GLY A 181 5.29 -6.40 11.97
N TRP A 182 4.86 -5.13 12.02
CA TRP A 182 5.33 -4.06 11.12
C TRP A 182 6.83 -3.79 11.28
N GLU A 183 7.32 -3.67 12.52
CA GLU A 183 8.73 -3.36 12.79
C GLU A 183 9.69 -4.44 12.28
N GLY A 184 9.33 -5.72 12.47
CA GLY A 184 10.08 -6.84 11.93
C GLY A 184 10.04 -6.87 10.40
N TYR A 185 8.91 -6.52 9.79
CA TYR A 185 8.81 -6.39 8.33
C TYR A 185 9.68 -5.25 7.79
N MET A 186 9.59 -4.06 8.39
CA MET A 186 10.44 -2.91 8.03
C MET A 186 11.92 -3.20 8.23
N LYS A 187 12.29 -3.96 9.27
CA LYS A 187 13.68 -4.39 9.48
C LYS A 187 14.20 -5.22 8.30
N MET A 188 13.41 -6.18 7.81
CA MET A 188 13.80 -6.99 6.65
C MET A 188 13.91 -6.14 5.38
N ILE A 189 12.92 -5.26 5.14
CA ILE A 189 12.94 -4.31 4.03
C ILE A 189 14.21 -3.46 4.08
N ASN A 190 14.51 -2.85 5.22
CA ASN A 190 15.64 -1.96 5.42
C ASN A 190 17.02 -2.65 5.31
N GLN A 191 17.07 -3.97 5.47
CA GLN A 191 18.29 -4.76 5.30
C GLN A 191 18.53 -5.16 3.84
N SER A 192 17.49 -5.15 3.01
CA SER A 192 17.57 -5.46 1.58
C SER A 192 18.23 -4.34 0.76
N GLU A 193 18.68 -4.67 -0.46
CA GLU A 193 19.19 -3.67 -1.40
C GLU A 193 18.13 -2.62 -1.74
N GLY A 194 16.90 -3.05 -2.04
CA GLY A 194 15.83 -2.12 -2.41
C GLY A 194 15.39 -1.18 -1.29
N GLY A 195 15.43 -1.63 -0.03
CA GLY A 195 15.18 -0.77 1.12
C GLY A 195 16.31 0.25 1.36
N LYS A 196 17.57 -0.10 1.09
CA LYS A 196 18.70 0.85 1.16
C LYS A 196 18.56 1.96 0.12
N LYS A 197 18.24 1.60 -1.13
CA LYS A 197 17.92 2.57 -2.20
C LYS A 197 16.77 3.50 -1.78
N GLY A 198 15.74 2.94 -1.15
CA GLY A 198 14.62 3.70 -0.58
C GLY A 198 15.07 4.72 0.47
N LYS A 199 15.90 4.32 1.45
CA LYS A 199 16.44 5.23 2.47
C LYS A 199 17.32 6.34 1.90
N GLU A 200 18.15 6.01 0.91
CA GLU A 200 18.98 7.00 0.21
C GLU A 200 18.11 8.04 -0.50
N MET A 201 16.99 7.62 -1.10
CA MET A 201 16.03 8.52 -1.76
C MET A 201 15.35 9.47 -0.75
N LEU A 202 14.85 8.94 0.37
CA LEU A 202 14.25 9.75 1.43
C LEU A 202 15.26 10.75 2.00
N SER A 203 16.49 10.29 2.28
CA SER A 203 17.56 11.17 2.79
C SER A 203 17.92 12.29 1.80
N LYS A 204 17.91 11.99 0.50
CA LYS A 204 18.15 13.00 -0.55
C LYS A 204 17.04 14.05 -0.55
N LEU A 205 15.77 13.63 -0.44
CA LEU A 205 14.63 14.55 -0.37
C LEU A 205 14.70 15.48 0.84
N ASP A 206 15.02 14.95 2.01
CA ASP A 206 15.14 15.75 3.25
C ASP A 206 16.30 16.75 3.19
N SER A 207 17.33 16.42 2.41
CA SER A 207 18.51 17.27 2.22
C SER A 207 18.36 18.34 1.12
N GLU A 208 17.32 18.24 0.27
CA GLU A 208 17.07 19.25 -0.76
C GLU A 208 16.60 20.55 -0.07
N PRO A 209 17.30 21.69 -0.26
CA PRO A 209 16.86 22.95 0.33
C PRO A 209 15.46 23.30 -0.21
N THR A 210 14.53 23.56 0.71
CA THR A 210 13.24 24.20 0.42
C THR A 210 13.46 25.66 0.03
N SER A 211 14.18 25.92 -1.06
CA SER A 211 14.38 27.26 -1.59
C SER A 211 13.82 27.34 -3.01
N SER A 212 12.64 27.96 -3.15
CA SER A 212 12.26 28.87 -4.25
C SER A 212 10.77 29.25 -4.19
N LEU A 213 10.34 29.91 -3.11
CA LEU A 213 9.17 30.80 -3.14
C LEU A 213 9.52 32.09 -2.40
N SER A 214 10.39 32.89 -3.03
CA SER A 214 10.59 34.31 -2.75
C SER A 214 11.38 34.89 -3.92
N ASN A 215 10.68 35.26 -5.00
CA ASN A 215 11.05 36.32 -5.94
C ASN A 215 9.93 36.51 -6.96
N ASN A 216 8.95 37.35 -6.61
CA ASN A 216 8.63 38.62 -7.29
C ASN A 216 7.42 39.27 -6.64
#